data_AF-A0A2Z5Z2C9-F1
#
_entry.id   AF-A0A2Z5Z2C9-F1
#
_cell.length_a   1.000
_cell.length_b   1.000
_cell.length_c   1.000
_cell.angle_alpha   90.00
_cell.angle_beta   90.00
_cell.angle_gamma   90.00
#
_symmetry.space_group_name_H-M   'P 1'
#
loop_
_entity.id
_entity.type
_entity.pdbx_description
1 polymer ?
#
loop_
_entity_poly.entity_id
_entity_poly.type
_entity_poly.pdbx_seq_one_letter_code
_entity_poly.pdbx_strand_id
1 'polypeptide(L)'
;MVQLRILLVIGGGIAAYKSCELVRLIRKGGGAVTCVLTEGGSQFVTPMSLAALSGNQVHTSLWDLKNEAEIGHIQLSRDADLVVVCPATADLLAKMAAGICDDLATTLILATDKPVLAVPAMNVRMWEHAATQRNIAWLRQAGVRVMQPDEGPMACGEFGPGRLPDPEMVWLEIAEMLGLDPGDAGPGEVAAYLEALEPEEEEEPVEEAATPRPGGLAGLLASIIPRSTSRRIRDEEVSYREIAPADEPVLPDHVAPPPGGGPLLAARGQARSAPPSDPGALPCAGYWGDFDPLAGQPEFDQAPEHRPLYGRHVLVTAGPTHEPIDPVRYIANRSSGKQGFAIAAAAAAAGARVTLVSGPVTLATPPGVERIDVETAEEMAAAVRAAMPADAAVMVAAVADWRTRDFAGQKIKKRGSAPPALLLAENPDILATLAASPQRPGLVIGFAAETEDVTENARRKRQRKGVDWIVANDVSGDVMGGDENRVHLVTEDGVEDWEAMTKQDVARRLVERMAERLAHG
;
A
#
# COMPACT_ATOMS: atom_id res chain seq x y z
N MET A 1 11.76 34.76 18.12
CA MET A 1 12.26 33.39 18.37
C MET A 1 12.26 32.66 17.05
N VAL A 2 13.29 31.85 16.77
CA VAL A 2 13.26 30.94 15.60
C VAL A 2 12.16 29.93 15.87
N GLN A 3 11.20 29.82 14.97
CA GLN A 3 10.12 28.85 15.07
C GLN A 3 10.72 27.46 14.78
N LEU A 4 10.64 26.55 15.75
CA LEU A 4 11.18 25.20 15.58
C LEU A 4 10.35 24.41 14.59
N ARG A 5 11.03 23.69 13.70
CA ARG A 5 10.43 22.97 12.57
C ARG A 5 10.56 21.48 12.82
N ILE A 6 9.42 20.85 13.09
CA ILE A 6 9.33 19.41 13.31
C ILE A 6 8.83 18.74 12.04
N LEU A 7 9.55 17.72 11.61
CA LEU A 7 9.11 16.86 10.51
C LEU A 7 8.56 15.56 11.08
N LEU A 8 7.24 15.41 11.02
CA LEU A 8 6.51 14.31 11.62
C LEU A 8 6.22 13.23 10.57
N VAL A 9 6.96 12.13 10.62
CA VAL A 9 6.72 10.90 9.85
C VAL A 9 5.68 10.05 10.59
N ILE A 10 4.59 9.70 9.90
CA ILE A 10 3.46 8.95 10.48
C ILE A 10 3.37 7.57 9.83
N GLY A 11 3.66 6.52 10.60
CA GLY A 11 3.60 5.12 10.17
C GLY A 11 2.20 4.50 10.18
N GLY A 12 2.08 3.32 9.57
CA GLY A 12 0.83 2.56 9.45
C GLY A 12 0.51 1.67 10.65
N GLY A 13 -0.18 2.22 11.65
CA GLY A 13 -0.70 1.43 12.77
C GLY A 13 -1.93 2.08 13.39
N ILE A 14 -2.68 1.30 14.18
CA ILE A 14 -3.92 1.76 14.81
C ILE A 14 -3.75 3.03 15.64
N ALA A 15 -2.55 3.28 16.17
CA ALA A 15 -2.24 4.46 16.96
C ALA A 15 -1.98 5.73 16.13
N ALA A 16 -1.99 5.67 14.78
CA ALA A 16 -1.71 6.83 13.93
C ALA A 16 -2.65 8.02 14.17
N TYR A 17 -3.88 7.80 14.63
CA TYR A 17 -4.79 8.90 14.98
C TYR A 17 -4.27 9.75 16.15
N LYS A 18 -3.46 9.20 17.06
CA LYS A 18 -2.85 9.95 18.17
C LYS A 18 -1.85 11.00 17.66
N SER A 19 -1.26 10.79 16.47
CA SER A 19 -0.38 11.77 15.83
C SER A 19 -1.12 13.08 15.51
N CYS A 20 -2.45 13.06 15.34
CA CYS A 20 -3.23 14.28 15.18
C CYS A 20 -3.19 15.17 16.43
N GLU A 21 -3.28 14.57 17.63
CA GLU A 21 -3.19 15.33 18.88
C GLU A 21 -1.76 15.82 19.12
N LEU A 22 -0.76 14.99 18.80
CA LEU A 22 0.65 15.40 18.84
C LEU A 22 0.92 16.66 17.98
N VAL A 23 0.35 16.73 16.77
CA VAL A 23 0.45 17.93 15.91
C VAL A 23 -0.12 19.17 16.62
N ARG A 24 -1.25 19.03 17.34
CA ARG A 24 -1.86 20.14 18.09
C ARG A 24 -0.99 20.58 19.25
N LEU A 25 -0.45 19.63 20.01
CA LEU A 25 0.44 19.91 21.15
C LEU A 25 1.70 20.65 20.70
N ILE A 26 2.36 20.17 19.64
CA ILE A 26 3.55 20.84 19.08
C ILE A 26 3.23 22.28 18.67
N ARG A 27 2.10 22.50 17.99
CA ARG A 27 1.68 23.85 17.57
C ARG A 27 1.32 24.74 18.75
N LYS A 28 0.66 24.21 19.77
CA LYS A 28 0.36 24.92 21.03
C LYS A 28 1.65 25.33 21.74
N GLY A 29 2.68 24.49 21.69
CA GLY A 29 4.05 24.78 22.14
C GLY A 29 4.85 25.74 21.25
N GLY A 30 4.26 26.28 20.18
CA GLY A 30 4.90 27.25 19.30
C GLY A 30 5.74 26.66 18.16
N GLY A 31 5.78 25.33 18.01
CA GLY A 31 6.45 24.65 16.89
C GLY A 31 5.65 24.68 15.59
N ALA A 32 6.35 24.60 14.46
CA ALA A 32 5.77 24.29 13.15
C ALA A 32 5.92 22.80 12.86
N VAL A 33 4.88 22.16 12.31
CA VAL A 33 4.91 20.74 11.97
C VAL A 33 4.69 20.55 10.47
N THR A 34 5.58 19.84 9.81
CA THR A 34 5.36 19.34 8.45
C THR A 34 5.16 17.83 8.55
N CYS A 35 4.07 17.30 7.98
CA CYS A 35 3.77 15.87 8.11
C CYS A 35 4.18 15.12 6.84
N VAL A 36 4.84 13.98 7.03
CA VAL A 36 5.08 12.97 6.01
C VAL A 36 4.24 11.74 6.36
N LEU A 37 3.24 11.44 5.56
CA LEU A 37 2.31 10.35 5.82
C LEU A 37 2.65 9.16 4.93
N THR A 38 3.02 8.04 5.55
CA THR A 38 3.29 6.78 4.83
C THR A 38 2.00 6.23 4.20
N GLU A 39 2.14 5.36 3.20
CA GLU A 39 1.00 4.67 2.61
C GLU A 39 0.19 3.91 3.67
N GLY A 40 0.86 3.19 4.58
CA GLY A 40 0.21 2.52 5.70
C GLY A 40 -0.49 3.50 6.66
N GLY A 41 0.13 4.65 6.96
CA GLY A 41 -0.46 5.69 7.82
C GLY A 41 -1.74 6.28 7.22
N SER A 42 -1.79 6.40 5.89
CA SER A 42 -2.96 6.94 5.16
C SER A 42 -4.23 6.09 5.30
N GLN A 43 -4.10 4.83 5.71
CA GLN A 43 -5.23 3.95 6.01
C GLN A 43 -5.94 4.30 7.33
N PHE A 44 -5.27 5.05 8.22
CA PHE A 44 -5.78 5.37 9.56
C PHE A 44 -6.08 6.86 9.74
N VAL A 45 -5.31 7.73 9.08
CA VAL A 45 -5.48 9.18 9.14
C VAL A 45 -5.37 9.77 7.74
N THR A 46 -6.21 10.75 7.44
CA THR A 46 -6.19 11.38 6.12
C THR A 46 -5.15 12.51 6.03
N PRO A 47 -4.52 12.73 4.86
CA PRO A 47 -3.69 13.91 4.62
C PRO A 47 -4.42 15.22 4.91
N MET A 48 -5.73 15.30 4.65
CA MET A 48 -6.55 16.48 4.89
C MET A 48 -6.63 16.84 6.37
N SER A 49 -6.86 15.85 7.24
CA SER A 49 -6.90 16.05 8.69
C SER A 49 -5.56 16.60 9.20
N LEU A 50 -4.46 16.01 8.76
CA LEU A 50 -3.13 16.44 9.14
C LEU A 50 -2.79 17.84 8.61
N ALA A 51 -3.15 18.17 7.37
CA ALA A 51 -2.95 19.50 6.79
C ALA A 51 -3.73 20.59 7.55
N ALA A 52 -4.99 20.29 7.91
CA ALA A 52 -5.82 21.22 8.68
C ALA A 52 -5.25 21.47 10.09
N LEU A 53 -4.72 20.44 10.73
CA LEU A 53 -4.14 20.53 12.07
C LEU A 53 -2.75 21.18 12.05
N SER A 54 -1.91 20.84 11.08
CA SER A 54 -0.54 21.35 10.98
C SER A 54 -0.46 22.76 10.41
N GLY A 55 -1.43 23.13 9.55
CA GLY A 55 -1.39 24.36 8.75
C GLY A 55 -0.41 24.30 7.57
N ASN A 56 0.18 23.13 7.31
CA ASN A 56 1.20 22.92 6.29
C ASN A 56 0.78 21.80 5.31
N GLN A 57 1.44 21.75 4.15
CA GLN A 57 1.26 20.64 3.21
C GLN A 57 1.67 19.31 3.87
N VAL A 58 0.91 18.26 3.56
CA VAL A 58 1.25 16.89 3.95
C VAL A 58 1.83 16.18 2.74
N HIS A 59 2.99 15.57 2.92
CA HIS A 59 3.69 14.87 1.86
C HIS A 59 3.46 13.36 1.97
N THR A 60 3.14 12.71 0.86
CA THR A 60 2.72 11.29 0.85
C THR A 60 3.53 10.42 -0.10
N SER A 61 4.26 11.01 -1.05
CA SER A 61 4.94 10.27 -2.12
C SER A 61 6.25 10.93 -2.51
N LEU A 62 7.22 10.11 -2.92
CA LEU A 62 8.49 10.56 -3.53
C LEU A 62 8.25 11.26 -4.88
N TRP A 63 7.18 10.89 -5.58
CA TRP A 63 6.95 11.16 -7.00
C TRP A 63 5.92 12.27 -7.26
N ASP A 64 5.85 13.27 -6.37
CA ASP A 64 4.93 14.39 -6.56
C ASP A 64 5.51 15.39 -7.58
N LEU A 65 5.03 15.29 -8.83
CA LEU A 65 5.42 16.11 -9.99
C LEU A 65 5.34 17.63 -9.76
N LYS A 66 4.56 18.10 -8.78
CA LYS A 66 4.49 19.54 -8.42
C LYS A 66 5.67 20.00 -7.57
N ASN A 67 6.32 19.07 -6.86
CA ASN A 67 7.36 19.34 -5.87
C ASN A 67 8.76 18.92 -6.35
N GLU A 68 8.89 18.14 -7.44
CA GLU A 68 10.17 17.63 -7.97
C GLU A 68 11.13 18.70 -8.54
N ALA A 69 10.65 19.93 -8.80
CA ALA A 69 11.51 21.03 -9.24
C ALA A 69 12.51 21.46 -8.14
N GLU A 70 12.20 21.15 -6.88
CA GLU A 70 13.11 21.22 -5.74
C GLU A 70 13.33 19.80 -5.21
N ILE A 71 14.53 19.48 -4.71
CA ILE A 71 14.87 18.12 -4.26
C ILE A 71 14.15 17.85 -2.93
N GLY A 72 12.86 17.51 -2.99
CA GLY A 72 11.92 17.60 -1.87
C GLY A 72 12.30 16.79 -0.63
N HIS A 73 12.83 15.56 -0.78
CA HIS A 73 13.23 14.74 0.36
C HIS A 73 14.45 15.31 1.11
N ILE A 74 15.39 15.94 0.39
CA ILE A 74 16.57 16.58 1.00
C ILE A 74 16.17 17.92 1.64
N GLN A 75 15.32 18.70 0.98
CA GLN A 75 14.92 20.01 1.47
C GLN A 75 14.06 19.91 2.73
N LEU A 76 13.06 19.01 2.73
CA LEU A 76 12.23 18.75 3.90
C LEU A 76 13.06 18.33 5.12
N SER A 77 14.05 17.45 4.92
CA SER A 77 14.96 17.05 5.99
C SER A 77 15.82 18.23 6.49
N ARG A 78 16.41 19.01 5.58
CA ARG A 78 17.26 20.16 5.95
C ARG A 78 16.48 21.25 6.68
N ASP A 79 15.21 21.41 6.33
CA ASP A 79 14.29 22.36 6.94
C ASP A 79 13.76 21.91 8.29
N ALA A 80 13.98 20.65 8.69
CA ALA A 80 13.66 20.21 10.04
C ALA A 80 14.76 20.58 11.03
N ASP A 81 14.37 20.85 12.26
CA ASP A 81 15.25 20.88 13.43
C ASP A 81 15.23 19.52 14.15
N LEU A 82 14.14 18.76 14.02
CA LEU A 82 13.95 17.41 14.55
C LEU A 82 13.05 16.58 13.61
N VAL A 83 13.43 15.32 13.37
CA VAL A 83 12.56 14.34 12.70
C VAL A 83 11.93 13.44 13.76
N VAL A 84 10.60 13.32 13.73
CA VAL A 84 9.83 12.49 14.66
C VAL A 84 9.10 11.40 13.87
N VAL A 85 9.32 10.14 14.20
CA VAL A 85 8.62 8.98 13.63
C VAL A 85 7.59 8.49 14.64
N CYS A 86 6.31 8.85 14.43
CA CYS A 86 5.24 8.58 15.38
C CYS A 86 3.89 8.33 14.66
N PRO A 87 3.35 7.10 14.70
CA PRO A 87 3.94 5.89 15.29
C PRO A 87 5.10 5.34 14.45
N ALA A 88 6.16 4.87 15.12
CA ALA A 88 7.21 4.06 14.51
C ALA A 88 6.79 2.57 14.59
N THR A 89 6.25 2.05 13.49
CA THR A 89 5.88 0.63 13.39
C THR A 89 7.11 -0.27 13.37
N ALA A 90 6.94 -1.57 13.64
CA ALA A 90 8.04 -2.53 13.53
C ALA A 90 8.68 -2.53 12.13
N ASP A 91 7.87 -2.37 11.09
CA ASP A 91 8.32 -2.25 9.70
C ASP A 91 9.20 -1.01 9.49
N LEU A 92 8.76 0.18 9.95
CA LEU A 92 9.57 1.40 9.85
C LEU A 92 10.88 1.27 10.63
N LEU A 93 10.86 0.72 11.85
CA LEU A 93 12.09 0.50 12.62
C LEU A 93 13.04 -0.48 11.92
N ALA A 94 12.51 -1.52 11.27
CA ALA A 94 13.31 -2.46 10.50
C ALA A 94 13.95 -1.80 9.26
N LYS A 95 13.17 -1.00 8.51
CA LYS A 95 13.68 -0.26 7.35
C LYS A 95 14.73 0.76 7.76
N MET A 96 14.49 1.52 8.83
CA MET A 96 15.46 2.46 9.40
C MET A 96 16.77 1.76 9.78
N ALA A 97 16.69 0.62 10.47
CA ALA A 97 17.87 -0.11 10.91
C ALA A 97 18.66 -0.72 9.74
N ALA A 98 17.97 -1.16 8.69
CA ALA A 98 18.57 -1.76 7.50
C ALA A 98 19.02 -0.74 6.43
N GLY A 99 18.65 0.53 6.56
CA GLY A 99 18.93 1.56 5.56
C GLY A 99 18.07 1.43 4.28
N ILE A 100 16.88 0.83 4.38
CA ILE A 100 15.94 0.74 3.26
C ILE A 100 15.27 2.10 3.07
N CYS A 101 15.25 2.61 1.84
CA CYS A 101 14.70 3.91 1.44
C CYS A 101 13.77 3.77 0.22
N ASP A 102 12.68 3.03 0.39
CA ASP A 102 11.74 2.67 -0.68
C ASP A 102 10.51 3.59 -0.78
N ASP A 103 10.34 4.50 0.18
CA ASP A 103 9.29 5.53 0.18
C ASP A 103 9.82 6.89 0.65
N LEU A 104 8.96 7.92 0.65
CA LEU A 104 9.36 9.29 1.02
C LEU A 104 9.84 9.36 2.48
N ALA A 105 9.14 8.69 3.39
CA ALA A 105 9.45 8.71 4.81
C ALA A 105 10.83 8.11 5.09
N THR A 106 11.07 6.91 4.59
CA THR A 106 12.31 6.15 4.80
C THR A 106 13.50 6.79 4.09
N THR A 107 13.30 7.30 2.87
CA THR A 107 14.33 8.08 2.15
C THR A 107 14.73 9.31 2.94
N LEU A 108 13.75 10.02 3.50
CA LEU A 108 14.01 11.24 4.26
C LEU A 108 14.70 10.97 5.60
N ILE A 109 14.33 9.90 6.29
CA ILE A 109 15.02 9.46 7.51
C ILE A 109 16.47 9.09 7.22
N LEU A 110 16.75 8.40 6.10
CA LEU A 110 18.12 8.05 5.72
C LEU A 110 18.95 9.28 5.29
N ALA A 111 18.32 10.25 4.63
CA ALA A 111 18.99 11.44 4.11
C ALA A 111 19.27 12.52 5.17
N THR A 112 18.73 12.39 6.38
CA THR A 112 18.78 13.46 7.39
C THR A 112 20.08 13.50 8.19
N ASP A 113 20.56 14.71 8.45
CA ASP A 113 21.62 14.99 9.43
C ASP A 113 21.05 15.51 10.77
N LYS A 114 19.73 15.62 10.88
CA LYS A 114 19.01 16.09 12.05
C LYS A 114 18.82 14.99 13.09
N PRO A 115 18.67 15.34 14.39
CA PRO A 115 18.25 14.38 15.39
C PRO A 115 16.95 13.66 14.98
N VAL A 116 16.85 12.38 15.33
CA VAL A 116 15.68 11.55 15.03
C VAL A 116 15.13 10.99 16.33
N LEU A 117 13.82 11.17 16.53
CA LEU A 117 13.03 10.55 17.60
C LEU A 117 12.10 9.50 16.99
N ALA A 118 12.25 8.24 17.40
CA ALA A 118 11.32 7.17 17.06
C ALA A 118 10.42 6.86 18.26
N VAL A 119 9.10 6.77 18.01
CA VAL A 119 8.08 6.50 19.03
C VAL A 119 7.37 5.18 18.68
N PRO A 120 7.86 4.04 19.17
CA PRO A 120 7.36 2.73 18.79
C PRO A 120 5.88 2.50 19.15
N ALA A 121 5.13 1.86 18.26
CA ALA A 121 3.80 1.34 18.57
C ALA A 121 3.50 0.07 17.76
N MET A 122 3.25 -1.02 18.47
CA MET A 122 3.01 -2.34 17.89
C MET A 122 2.44 -3.31 18.93
N ASN A 123 2.03 -4.49 18.48
CA ASN A 123 1.64 -5.58 19.37
C ASN A 123 2.81 -6.03 20.28
N VAL A 124 2.52 -6.54 21.49
CA VAL A 124 3.54 -6.97 22.47
C VAL A 124 4.48 -8.03 21.91
N ARG A 125 3.97 -9.01 21.16
CA ARG A 125 4.81 -10.05 20.53
C ARG A 125 5.73 -9.46 19.49
N MET A 126 5.29 -8.44 18.75
CA MET A 126 6.14 -7.74 17.80
C MET A 126 7.20 -6.90 18.52
N TRP A 127 6.86 -6.27 19.64
CA TRP A 127 7.79 -5.51 20.46
C TRP A 127 8.88 -6.41 21.07
N GLU A 128 8.49 -7.49 21.72
CA GLU A 128 9.38 -8.47 22.37
C GLU A 128 10.22 -9.27 21.37
N HIS A 129 9.83 -9.29 20.09
CA HIS A 129 10.51 -10.08 19.07
C HIS A 129 12.00 -9.69 18.96
N ALA A 130 12.87 -10.70 18.92
CA ALA A 130 14.33 -10.51 18.90
C ALA A 130 14.80 -9.61 17.74
N ALA A 131 14.14 -9.68 16.57
CA ALA A 131 14.46 -8.80 15.45
C ALA A 131 14.16 -7.33 15.76
N THR A 132 13.03 -7.03 16.40
CA THR A 132 12.64 -5.66 16.79
C THR A 132 13.59 -5.13 17.85
N GLN A 133 13.89 -5.92 18.88
CA GLN A 133 14.85 -5.56 19.93
C GLN A 133 16.26 -5.31 19.37
N ARG A 134 16.73 -6.15 18.43
CA ARG A 134 17.99 -5.94 17.71
C ARG A 134 17.98 -4.63 16.92
N ASN A 135 16.91 -4.34 16.19
CA ASN A 135 16.79 -3.12 15.41
C ASN A 135 16.78 -1.87 16.31
N ILE A 136 16.07 -1.91 17.44
CA ILE A 136 16.06 -0.82 18.43
C ILE A 136 17.46 -0.60 19.01
N ALA A 137 18.15 -1.67 19.39
CA ALA A 137 19.51 -1.58 19.90
C ALA A 137 20.47 -0.94 18.87
N TRP A 138 20.36 -1.35 17.61
CA TRP A 138 21.13 -0.77 16.50
C TRP A 138 20.80 0.71 16.27
N LEU A 139 19.51 1.07 16.25
CA LEU A 139 19.08 2.46 16.07
C LEU A 139 19.58 3.36 17.20
N ARG A 140 19.50 2.90 18.46
CA ARG A 140 20.08 3.61 19.61
C ARG A 140 21.59 3.79 19.47
N GLN A 141 22.29 2.75 19.04
CA GLN A 141 23.74 2.81 18.77
C GLN A 141 24.07 3.80 17.63
N ALA A 142 23.20 3.90 16.62
CA ALA A 142 23.32 4.84 15.51
C ALA A 142 22.91 6.28 15.87
N GLY A 143 22.55 6.56 17.13
CA GLY A 143 22.21 7.90 17.61
C GLY A 143 20.75 8.30 17.47
N VAL A 144 19.86 7.38 17.07
CA VAL A 144 18.41 7.61 17.07
C VAL A 144 17.89 7.50 18.50
N ARG A 145 17.14 8.50 18.97
CA ARG A 145 16.44 8.40 20.25
C ARG A 145 15.18 7.55 20.05
N VAL A 146 15.05 6.46 20.81
CA VAL A 146 13.91 5.53 20.71
C VAL A 146 13.19 5.46 22.05
N MET A 147 11.95 5.97 22.10
CA MET A 147 11.10 5.92 23.30
C MET A 147 10.71 4.49 23.63
N GLN A 148 10.46 4.23 24.91
CA GLN A 148 9.81 2.99 25.33
C GLN A 148 8.30 3.15 25.11
N PRO A 149 7.62 2.12 24.58
CA PRO A 149 6.17 2.13 24.50
C PRO A 149 5.56 1.95 25.89
N ASP A 150 4.31 2.41 26.04
CA ASP A 150 3.52 2.19 27.24
C ASP A 150 3.13 0.71 27.38
N GLU A 151 2.94 0.30 28.63
CA GLU A 151 2.31 -0.97 28.98
C GLU A 151 0.79 -0.80 29.14
N GLY A 152 0.04 -1.79 28.68
CA GLY A 152 -1.40 -1.84 28.92
C GLY A 152 -2.15 -2.78 27.97
N PRO A 153 -3.50 -2.76 28.01
CA PRO A 153 -4.33 -3.56 27.14
C PRO A 153 -4.24 -3.07 25.69
N MET A 154 -4.09 -4.01 24.76
CA MET A 154 -3.96 -3.76 23.33
C MET A 154 -5.27 -4.03 22.59
N ALA A 155 -5.42 -3.44 21.40
CA ALA A 155 -6.59 -3.63 20.53
C ALA A 155 -6.84 -5.10 20.13
N CYS A 156 -5.80 -5.94 20.19
CA CYS A 156 -5.86 -7.38 19.91
C CYS A 156 -6.19 -8.26 21.14
N GLY A 157 -6.42 -7.66 22.32
CA GLY A 157 -6.76 -8.39 23.55
C GLY A 157 -5.56 -8.91 24.35
N GLU A 158 -4.33 -8.59 23.94
CA GLU A 158 -3.11 -8.87 24.72
C GLU A 158 -2.78 -7.73 25.69
N PHE A 159 -2.01 -8.01 26.74
CA PHE A 159 -1.54 -7.03 27.71
C PHE A 159 -0.01 -7.05 27.76
N GLY A 160 0.62 -5.88 27.75
CA GLY A 160 2.08 -5.73 27.85
C GLY A 160 2.60 -4.47 27.18
N PRO A 161 3.92 -4.35 27.00
CA PRO A 161 4.56 -3.21 26.35
C PRO A 161 4.28 -3.20 24.85
N GLY A 162 3.96 -2.02 24.30
CA GLY A 162 3.77 -1.84 22.85
C GLY A 162 2.76 -0.77 22.46
N ARG A 163 2.01 -0.24 23.44
CA ARG A 163 1.08 0.87 23.21
C ARG A 163 1.86 2.14 22.92
N LEU A 164 1.40 2.94 21.95
CA LEU A 164 1.99 4.25 21.71
C LEU A 164 1.87 5.10 22.99
N PRO A 165 2.98 5.69 23.49
CA PRO A 165 2.95 6.66 24.57
C PRO A 165 1.92 7.76 24.31
N ASP A 166 1.37 8.32 25.38
CA ASP A 166 0.41 9.40 25.22
C ASP A 166 1.05 10.64 24.56
N PRO A 167 0.33 11.36 23.69
CA PRO A 167 0.88 12.47 22.90
C PRO A 167 1.62 13.53 23.73
N GLU A 168 1.20 13.76 24.95
CA GLU A 168 1.79 14.65 25.94
C GLU A 168 3.20 14.21 26.32
N MET A 169 3.42 12.91 26.53
CA MET A 169 4.74 12.34 26.80
C MET A 169 5.67 12.45 25.59
N VAL A 170 5.12 12.25 24.39
CA VAL A 170 5.89 12.45 23.15
C VAL A 170 6.26 13.92 22.97
N TRP A 171 5.36 14.85 23.30
CA TRP A 171 5.64 16.29 23.27
C TRP A 171 6.73 16.68 24.28
N LEU A 172 6.70 16.13 25.49
CA LEU A 172 7.77 16.36 26.47
C LEU A 172 9.13 15.89 25.97
N GLU A 173 9.20 14.69 25.39
CA GLU A 173 10.45 14.16 24.84
C GLU A 173 10.99 15.05 23.71
N ILE A 174 10.10 15.53 22.83
CA ILE A 174 10.43 16.51 21.79
C ILE A 174 10.96 17.81 22.40
N ALA A 175 10.28 18.32 23.42
CA ALA A 175 10.66 19.56 24.10
C ALA A 175 12.03 19.42 24.78
N GLU A 176 12.28 18.30 25.45
CA GLU A 176 13.59 17.98 26.05
C GLU A 176 14.69 17.96 24.98
N MET A 177 14.49 17.21 23.89
CA MET A 177 15.47 17.11 22.80
C MET A 177 15.80 18.45 22.16
N LEU A 178 14.84 19.37 22.14
CA LEU A 178 14.97 20.71 21.55
C LEU A 178 15.32 21.81 22.57
N GLY A 179 15.43 21.47 23.86
CA GLY A 179 15.70 22.43 24.95
C GLY A 179 14.58 23.46 25.14
N LEU A 180 13.32 23.06 24.93
CA LEU A 180 12.14 23.89 25.07
C LEU A 180 11.48 23.78 26.44
N ASP A 181 10.81 24.85 26.85
CA ASP A 181 9.78 24.78 27.89
C ASP A 181 8.50 24.23 27.24
N PRO A 182 7.97 23.08 27.70
CA PRO A 182 6.77 22.47 27.13
C PRO A 182 5.49 23.30 27.31
N GLY A 183 5.52 24.40 28.10
CA GLY A 183 4.39 25.29 28.37
C GLY A 183 3.25 24.58 29.12
N ASP A 184 2.07 25.19 29.28
CA ASP A 184 0.89 24.58 29.94
C ASP A 184 0.30 23.35 29.20
N ALA A 185 0.98 22.81 28.18
CA ALA A 185 0.53 21.69 27.35
C ALA A 185 1.13 20.33 27.73
N GLY A 186 1.95 20.26 28.78
CA GLY A 186 2.62 19.03 29.21
C GLY A 186 2.73 18.86 30.74
N PRO A 187 3.12 19.87 31.54
CA PRO A 187 3.42 19.69 32.96
C PRO A 187 2.23 19.21 33.80
N GLY A 188 1.01 19.70 33.53
CA GLY A 188 -0.18 19.38 34.33
C GLY A 188 -0.72 17.97 34.10
N GLU A 189 -0.76 17.53 32.83
CA GLU A 189 -1.20 16.18 32.45
C GLU A 189 -0.13 15.14 32.78
N VAL A 190 1.14 15.52 32.74
CA VAL A 190 2.28 14.66 33.12
C VAL A 190 2.38 14.52 34.63
N ALA A 191 2.09 15.56 35.41
CA ALA A 191 1.99 15.44 36.86
C ALA A 191 0.90 14.42 37.24
N ALA A 192 -0.26 14.47 36.59
CA ALA A 192 -1.35 13.52 36.81
C ALA A 192 -1.00 12.09 36.33
N TYR A 193 -0.27 11.95 35.22
CA TYR A 193 0.18 10.65 34.70
C TYR A 193 1.29 10.02 35.57
N LEU A 194 2.26 10.82 36.03
CA LEU A 194 3.30 10.37 36.96
C LEU A 194 2.71 9.98 38.32
N GLU A 195 1.74 10.75 38.84
CA GLU A 195 0.98 10.42 40.05
C GLU A 195 0.19 9.11 39.87
N ALA A 196 -0.35 8.85 38.67
CA ALA A 196 -1.05 7.59 38.35
C ALA A 196 -0.12 6.37 38.13
N LEU A 197 1.20 6.58 38.00
CA LEU A 197 2.21 5.52 37.86
C LEU A 197 2.88 5.15 39.19
N GLU A 198 2.63 5.89 40.27
CA GLU A 198 3.06 5.48 41.60
C GLU A 198 2.20 4.27 42.03
N PRO A 199 2.79 3.11 42.35
CA PRO A 199 2.02 1.96 42.80
C PRO A 199 1.34 2.32 44.13
N GLU A 200 0.01 2.25 44.17
CA GLU A 200 -0.72 2.26 45.45
C GLU A 200 -0.16 1.11 46.30
N GLU A 201 0.38 1.44 47.48
CA GLU A 201 0.83 0.42 48.44
C GLU A 201 -0.37 -0.51 48.72
N GLU A 202 -0.25 -1.78 48.33
CA GLU A 202 -1.27 -2.80 48.57
C GLU A 202 -1.46 -2.98 50.09
N GLU A 203 -2.49 -2.37 50.66
CA GLU A 203 -2.97 -2.73 52.00
C GLU A 203 -3.71 -4.08 51.92
N GLU A 204 -3.26 -5.05 52.73
CA GLU A 204 -3.84 -6.39 52.84
C GLU A 204 -5.34 -6.37 53.22
N PRO A 205 -6.14 -7.33 52.73
CA PRO A 205 -7.58 -7.31 52.95
C PRO A 205 -7.93 -7.72 54.39
N VAL A 206 -8.51 -6.79 55.14
CA VAL A 206 -9.18 -7.11 56.41
C VAL A 206 -10.63 -7.47 56.12
N GLU A 207 -11.02 -8.70 56.45
CA GLU A 207 -12.42 -9.14 56.48
C GLU A 207 -13.22 -8.33 57.51
N GLU A 208 -14.32 -7.67 57.11
CA GLU A 208 -15.44 -7.51 58.04
C GLU A 208 -16.82 -7.29 57.36
N ALA A 209 -17.70 -8.23 57.71
CA ALA A 209 -19.16 -8.22 57.86
C ALA A 209 -20.05 -7.18 57.12
N ALA A 210 -21.01 -7.75 56.39
CA ALA A 210 -22.17 -7.10 55.80
C ALA A 210 -23.12 -6.44 56.82
N THR A 211 -23.58 -5.22 56.51
CA THR A 211 -24.98 -4.78 56.70
C THR A 211 -25.39 -3.72 55.65
N PRO A 212 -26.68 -3.62 55.25
CA PRO A 212 -27.06 -3.03 53.96
C PRO A 212 -27.77 -1.65 54.03
N ARG A 213 -27.74 -0.94 52.88
CA ARG A 213 -28.71 0.02 52.27
C ARG A 213 -28.12 1.42 51.94
N PRO A 214 -28.75 2.24 51.06
CA PRO A 214 -29.24 1.92 49.71
C PRO A 214 -28.93 3.04 48.68
N GLY A 215 -28.90 2.68 47.39
CA GLY A 215 -29.32 3.57 46.29
C GLY A 215 -28.22 4.35 45.55
N GLY A 216 -27.95 3.95 44.28
CA GLY A 216 -27.10 4.74 43.38
C GLY A 216 -26.86 4.10 42.00
N LEU A 217 -27.85 4.21 41.11
CA LEU A 217 -27.73 4.36 39.63
C LEU A 217 -26.97 3.35 38.73
N ALA A 218 -26.52 2.18 39.20
CA ALA A 218 -25.92 1.16 38.31
C ALA A 218 -26.93 0.16 37.68
N GLY A 219 -28.23 0.31 37.91
CA GLY A 219 -29.27 -0.70 37.57
C GLY A 219 -30.22 -0.37 36.42
N LEU A 220 -29.88 0.55 35.51
CA LEU A 220 -30.79 1.03 34.46
C LEU A 220 -30.21 0.92 33.03
N LEU A 221 -29.49 -0.17 32.74
CA LEU A 221 -29.07 -0.53 31.37
C LEU A 221 -29.60 -1.91 30.93
N ALA A 222 -30.90 -2.16 31.13
CA ALA A 222 -31.57 -3.30 30.49
C ALA A 222 -33.09 -3.10 30.41
N SER A 223 -33.56 -2.22 29.51
CA SER A 223 -34.81 -2.40 28.76
C SER A 223 -35.06 -1.19 27.86
N ILE A 224 -35.74 -1.44 26.74
CA ILE A 224 -36.18 -0.49 25.70
C ILE A 224 -35.24 -0.40 24.50
N ILE A 225 -35.17 -1.53 23.77
CA ILE A 225 -35.18 -1.52 22.30
C ILE A 225 -36.64 -1.54 21.85
N PRO A 226 -37.03 -0.73 20.87
CA PRO A 226 -37.88 -1.26 19.80
C PRO A 226 -37.24 -1.07 18.42
N ARG A 227 -37.38 -2.15 17.64
CA ARG A 227 -37.00 -2.28 16.23
C ARG A 227 -37.89 -1.40 15.32
N SER A 228 -37.29 -0.99 14.19
CA SER A 228 -37.91 -0.67 12.89
C SER A 228 -38.86 0.52 12.79
N THR A 229 -38.55 1.48 11.91
CA THR A 229 -39.24 1.72 10.61
C THR A 229 -38.51 2.83 9.83
N SER A 230 -38.45 2.66 8.52
CA SER A 230 -37.87 3.55 7.50
C SER A 230 -38.54 4.93 7.47
N ARG A 231 -37.72 6.01 7.42
CA ARG A 231 -38.21 7.38 7.23
C ARG A 231 -37.63 7.98 5.94
N ARG A 232 -38.55 8.30 5.03
CA ARG A 232 -38.36 9.03 3.78
C ARG A 232 -37.61 10.34 4.01
N ILE A 233 -36.57 10.58 3.22
CA ILE A 233 -35.94 11.89 3.05
C ILE A 233 -36.90 12.73 2.20
N ARG A 234 -37.28 13.91 2.71
CA ARG A 234 -37.97 14.95 1.95
C ARG A 234 -36.92 15.83 1.28
N ASP A 235 -37.16 16.14 0.02
CA ASP A 235 -36.48 17.19 -0.73
C ASP A 235 -36.65 18.53 -0.01
N GLU A 236 -35.54 19.18 0.32
CA GLU A 236 -35.51 20.61 0.59
C GLU A 236 -34.55 21.27 -0.41
N GLU A 237 -35.15 22.11 -1.26
CA GLU A 237 -34.49 22.98 -2.22
C GLU A 237 -33.60 24.00 -1.49
N VAL A 238 -32.30 24.00 -1.80
CA VAL A 238 -31.38 25.06 -1.38
C VAL A 238 -31.22 26.05 -2.53
N SER A 239 -31.84 27.22 -2.36
CA SER A 239 -31.71 28.40 -3.23
C SER A 239 -30.35 29.08 -3.00
N TYR A 240 -29.49 29.11 -4.01
CA TYR A 240 -28.28 29.94 -4.02
C TYR A 240 -28.58 31.34 -4.59
N ARG A 241 -28.21 32.37 -3.83
CA ARG A 241 -28.20 33.77 -4.30
C ARG A 241 -27.05 33.96 -5.31
N GLU A 242 -27.38 34.64 -6.40
CA GLU A 242 -26.45 35.08 -7.45
C GLU A 242 -25.31 35.91 -6.86
N ILE A 243 -24.06 35.50 -7.15
CA ILE A 243 -22.87 36.34 -7.00
C ILE A 243 -22.49 36.79 -8.41
N ALA A 244 -22.45 38.10 -8.60
CA ALA A 244 -22.04 38.73 -9.86
C ALA A 244 -20.57 38.40 -10.19
N PRO A 245 -20.20 38.22 -11.47
CA PRO A 245 -18.83 37.93 -11.85
C PRO A 245 -17.94 39.15 -11.59
N ALA A 246 -16.84 38.94 -10.86
CA ALA A 246 -15.76 39.90 -10.76
C ALA A 246 -14.88 39.81 -12.02
N ASP A 247 -14.47 40.96 -12.55
CA ASP A 247 -13.64 41.10 -13.73
C ASP A 247 -12.29 40.38 -13.58
N GLU A 248 -11.94 39.57 -14.59
CA GLU A 248 -10.62 38.93 -14.71
C GLU A 248 -9.54 39.97 -15.04
N PRO A 249 -8.34 39.92 -14.44
CA PRO A 249 -7.23 40.76 -14.85
C PRO A 249 -6.65 40.28 -16.19
N VAL A 250 -6.57 41.19 -17.15
CA VAL A 250 -5.90 41.00 -18.45
C VAL A 250 -4.38 40.89 -18.24
N LEU A 251 -3.80 39.75 -18.59
CA LEU A 251 -2.36 39.55 -18.72
C LEU A 251 -1.87 40.18 -20.05
N PRO A 252 -0.73 40.91 -20.06
CA PRO A 252 -0.19 41.48 -21.30
C PRO A 252 0.48 40.41 -22.18
N ASP A 253 0.43 40.65 -23.50
CA ASP A 253 0.96 39.78 -24.54
C ASP A 253 2.43 39.39 -24.34
N HIS A 254 2.72 38.09 -24.45
CA HIS A 254 4.08 37.57 -24.51
C HIS A 254 4.76 37.98 -25.82
N VAL A 255 5.78 38.84 -25.72
CA VAL A 255 6.74 39.11 -26.79
C VAL A 255 7.67 37.91 -26.94
N ALA A 256 7.73 37.34 -28.14
CA ALA A 256 8.66 36.26 -28.47
C ALA A 256 10.12 36.75 -28.40
N PRO A 257 11.07 35.96 -27.85
CA PRO A 257 12.48 36.36 -27.81
C PRO A 257 13.12 36.25 -29.21
N PRO A 258 14.14 37.08 -29.51
CA PRO A 258 14.84 37.04 -30.78
C PRO A 258 15.65 35.74 -30.94
N PRO A 259 15.86 35.26 -32.19
CA PRO A 259 16.63 34.05 -32.43
C PRO A 259 18.13 34.36 -32.37
N GLY A 260 18.85 33.65 -31.51
CA GLY A 260 20.32 33.69 -31.46
C GLY A 260 20.88 34.06 -30.09
N GLY A 261 21.03 33.07 -29.23
CA GLY A 261 21.63 33.23 -27.91
C GLY A 261 21.50 31.96 -27.09
N GLY A 262 22.21 30.90 -27.49
CA GLY A 262 22.30 29.68 -26.69
C GLY A 262 22.96 29.94 -25.33
N PRO A 263 22.58 29.23 -24.26
CA PRO A 263 23.21 29.40 -22.96
C PRO A 263 24.70 29.04 -23.04
N LEU A 264 25.52 29.95 -22.50
CA LEU A 264 26.96 29.86 -22.36
C LEU A 264 27.36 28.51 -21.74
N LEU A 265 28.07 27.71 -22.54
CA LEU A 265 28.83 26.55 -22.11
C LEU A 265 29.71 26.92 -20.92
N ALA A 266 29.41 26.36 -19.75
CA ALA A 266 30.40 26.21 -18.69
C ALA A 266 31.54 25.34 -19.23
N ALA A 267 32.74 25.91 -19.28
CA ALA A 267 33.95 25.22 -19.72
C ALA A 267 34.18 23.97 -18.84
N ARG A 268 34.51 22.84 -19.47
CA ARG A 268 34.97 21.63 -18.78
C ARG A 268 36.24 21.94 -17.97
N GLY A 269 36.10 22.11 -16.67
CA GLY A 269 37.21 22.02 -15.74
C GLY A 269 37.73 20.58 -15.68
N GLN A 270 39.04 20.40 -15.77
CA GLN A 270 39.68 19.10 -15.55
C GLN A 270 39.55 18.73 -14.05
N ALA A 271 38.53 17.96 -13.70
CA ALA A 271 38.45 17.33 -12.39
C ALA A 271 39.57 16.28 -12.28
N ARG A 272 40.56 16.54 -11.42
CA ARG A 272 41.50 15.51 -10.99
C ARG A 272 40.73 14.50 -10.15
N SER A 273 40.86 13.23 -10.49
CA SER A 273 40.43 12.11 -9.65
C SER A 273 40.96 12.29 -8.22
N ALA A 274 40.12 12.00 -7.21
CA ALA A 274 40.58 11.86 -5.84
C ALA A 274 41.77 10.90 -5.79
N PRO A 275 42.80 11.16 -4.97
CA PRO A 275 43.93 10.25 -4.84
C PRO A 275 43.41 8.88 -4.36
N PRO A 276 44.03 7.77 -4.79
CA PRO A 276 43.66 6.45 -4.30
C PRO A 276 43.79 6.44 -2.78
N SER A 277 42.70 6.09 -2.10
CA SER A 277 42.69 5.84 -0.66
C SER A 277 43.74 4.77 -0.37
N ASP A 278 44.65 5.10 0.56
CA ASP A 278 45.67 4.18 1.05
C ASP A 278 44.99 2.88 1.53
N PRO A 279 45.28 1.72 0.89
CA PRO A 279 44.71 0.44 1.31
C PRO A 279 45.07 0.07 2.76
N GLY A 280 46.11 0.67 3.33
CA GLY A 280 46.52 0.51 4.73
C GLY A 280 45.74 1.38 5.73
N ALA A 281 44.89 2.31 5.27
CA ALA A 281 44.07 3.16 6.14
C ALA A 281 42.72 2.52 6.54
N LEU A 282 42.41 1.33 6.03
CA LEU A 282 41.27 0.54 6.49
C LEU A 282 41.66 -0.18 7.80
N PRO A 283 41.00 0.11 8.93
CA PRO A 283 41.26 -0.62 10.16
C PRO A 283 40.85 -2.09 9.99
N CYS A 284 41.87 -2.96 10.04
CA CYS A 284 41.81 -4.35 10.49
C CYS A 284 41.07 -5.38 9.60
N ALA A 285 41.78 -5.94 8.63
CA ALA A 285 41.50 -7.26 8.03
C ALA A 285 41.84 -8.44 8.98
N GLY A 286 41.55 -8.30 10.29
CA GLY A 286 41.98 -9.28 11.31
C GLY A 286 40.94 -9.65 12.35
N TYR A 287 39.68 -9.16 12.25
CA TYR A 287 38.63 -9.41 13.24
C TYR A 287 37.50 -10.34 12.77
N TRP A 288 37.59 -10.87 11.56
CA TRP A 288 36.65 -11.85 11.03
C TRP A 288 37.42 -13.15 10.79
N GLY A 289 37.61 -13.95 11.84
CA GLY A 289 38.01 -15.34 11.65
C GLY A 289 36.87 -16.10 10.97
N ASP A 290 37.15 -16.78 9.86
CA ASP A 290 36.30 -17.72 9.09
C ASP A 290 34.79 -17.46 9.06
N PHE A 291 34.36 -16.20 9.20
CA PHE A 291 32.97 -15.81 9.14
C PHE A 291 32.66 -15.46 7.69
N ASP A 292 32.16 -16.44 6.96
CA ASP A 292 31.49 -16.18 5.70
C ASP A 292 30.10 -15.59 6.02
N PRO A 293 29.86 -14.29 5.73
CA PRO A 293 28.57 -13.64 5.99
C PRO A 293 27.42 -14.22 5.14
N LEU A 294 27.72 -15.10 4.18
CA LEU A 294 26.77 -15.82 3.36
C LEU A 294 26.56 -17.27 3.82
N ALA A 295 27.30 -17.74 4.83
CA ALA A 295 27.12 -19.08 5.38
C ALA A 295 25.70 -19.24 5.94
N GLY A 296 24.95 -20.16 5.34
CA GLY A 296 23.55 -20.44 5.73
C GLY A 296 22.50 -19.60 5.02
N GLN A 297 22.87 -18.73 4.06
CA GLN A 297 21.91 -18.28 3.08
C GLN A 297 21.56 -19.45 2.14
N PRO A 298 20.28 -19.64 1.75
CA PRO A 298 19.98 -20.60 0.69
C PRO A 298 20.76 -20.17 -0.55
N GLU A 299 21.65 -21.04 -1.02
CA GLU A 299 22.31 -20.84 -2.31
C GLU A 299 21.22 -20.58 -3.35
N PHE A 300 21.41 -19.56 -4.19
CA PHE A 300 20.62 -19.38 -5.41
C PHE A 300 20.52 -20.75 -6.07
N ASP A 301 19.29 -21.28 -6.12
CA ASP A 301 18.95 -22.62 -6.56
C ASP A 301 19.93 -23.14 -7.63
N GLN A 302 20.89 -23.97 -7.21
CA GLN A 302 22.02 -24.36 -8.03
C GLN A 302 21.61 -25.25 -9.21
N ALA A 303 20.37 -25.75 -9.20
CA ALA A 303 19.81 -26.60 -10.24
C ALA A 303 18.29 -26.33 -10.41
N PRO A 304 17.89 -25.22 -11.08
CA PRO A 304 16.47 -24.88 -11.28
C PRO A 304 15.69 -25.92 -12.08
N GLU A 305 16.38 -26.88 -12.69
CA GLU A 305 15.83 -28.01 -13.45
C GLU A 305 14.91 -28.92 -12.63
N HIS A 306 15.06 -28.95 -11.30
CA HIS A 306 14.18 -29.73 -10.43
C HIS A 306 12.78 -29.11 -10.25
N ARG A 307 12.59 -27.85 -10.67
CA ARG A 307 11.33 -27.14 -10.49
C ARG A 307 10.26 -27.67 -11.43
N PRO A 308 9.01 -27.78 -10.98
CA PRO A 308 7.98 -28.56 -11.66
C PRO A 308 7.52 -27.97 -13.00
N LEU A 309 7.75 -26.69 -13.27
CA LEU A 309 7.49 -26.03 -14.56
C LEU A 309 8.76 -25.58 -15.28
N TYR A 310 9.94 -26.10 -14.89
CA TYR A 310 11.19 -25.75 -15.57
C TYR A 310 11.12 -26.05 -17.08
N GLY A 311 11.58 -25.10 -17.89
CA GLY A 311 11.55 -25.19 -19.35
C GLY A 311 10.18 -24.98 -20.00
N ARG A 312 9.12 -24.79 -19.22
CA ARG A 312 7.77 -24.51 -19.74
C ARG A 312 7.53 -23.00 -19.89
N HIS A 313 6.73 -22.64 -20.88
CA HIS A 313 6.22 -21.28 -21.07
C HIS A 313 4.77 -21.16 -20.58
N VAL A 314 4.54 -20.27 -19.61
CA VAL A 314 3.20 -19.95 -19.09
C VAL A 314 2.81 -18.53 -19.49
N LEU A 315 1.72 -18.40 -20.24
CA LEU A 315 1.10 -17.12 -20.58
C LEU A 315 0.02 -16.77 -19.55
N VAL A 316 0.06 -15.58 -18.96
CA VAL A 316 -0.96 -15.11 -18.00
C VAL A 316 -1.50 -13.77 -18.47
N THR A 317 -2.82 -13.58 -18.45
CA THR A 317 -3.43 -12.25 -18.62
C THR A 317 -3.92 -11.73 -17.27
N ALA A 318 -3.72 -10.46 -16.92
CA ALA A 318 -4.21 -9.90 -15.67
C ALA A 318 -4.77 -8.47 -15.83
N GLY A 319 -5.48 -8.00 -14.80
CA GLY A 319 -5.98 -6.62 -14.72
C GLY A 319 -7.31 -6.38 -15.46
N PRO A 320 -7.82 -5.13 -15.39
CA PRO A 320 -8.98 -4.69 -16.16
C PRO A 320 -8.56 -4.33 -17.60
N THR A 321 -9.50 -4.17 -18.50
CA THR A 321 -9.29 -3.48 -19.79
C THR A 321 -10.02 -2.14 -19.74
N HIS A 322 -9.43 -1.12 -20.37
CA HIS A 322 -9.98 0.23 -20.47
C HIS A 322 -10.36 0.50 -21.92
N GLU A 323 -11.66 0.52 -22.19
CA GLU A 323 -12.18 0.74 -23.54
C GLU A 323 -12.48 2.23 -23.73
N PRO A 324 -11.66 2.97 -24.50
CA PRO A 324 -11.76 4.42 -24.57
C PRO A 324 -13.09 4.86 -25.20
N ILE A 325 -13.68 5.92 -24.63
CA ILE A 325 -14.83 6.64 -25.15
C ILE A 325 -14.34 7.90 -25.88
N ASP A 326 -13.45 8.63 -25.22
CA ASP A 326 -12.76 9.83 -25.69
C ASP A 326 -11.38 9.88 -24.98
N PRO A 327 -10.47 10.86 -25.26
CA PRO A 327 -9.14 10.89 -24.64
C PRO A 327 -9.13 11.05 -23.11
N VAL A 328 -10.28 11.22 -22.46
CA VAL A 328 -10.41 11.48 -21.01
C VAL A 328 -11.25 10.39 -20.32
N ARG A 329 -12.03 9.60 -21.06
CA ARG A 329 -13.01 8.67 -20.50
C ARG A 329 -12.90 7.31 -21.15
N TYR A 330 -13.16 6.27 -20.37
CA TYR A 330 -13.17 4.89 -20.82
C TYR A 330 -14.22 4.07 -20.07
N ILE A 331 -14.55 2.89 -20.59
CA ILE A 331 -15.34 1.85 -19.94
C ILE A 331 -14.35 0.84 -19.35
N ALA A 332 -14.51 0.50 -18.07
CA ALA A 332 -13.66 -0.47 -17.39
C ALA A 332 -14.45 -1.27 -16.36
N ASN A 333 -13.84 -2.34 -15.88
CA ASN A 333 -14.30 -3.12 -14.74
C ASN A 333 -13.41 -2.87 -13.51
N ARG A 334 -13.85 -3.37 -12.35
CA ARG A 334 -13.21 -3.12 -11.03
C ARG A 334 -12.10 -4.10 -10.69
N SER A 335 -11.55 -4.81 -11.67
CA SER A 335 -10.50 -5.80 -11.41
C SER A 335 -9.24 -5.12 -10.86
N SER A 336 -8.71 -5.64 -9.76
CA SER A 336 -7.44 -5.19 -9.19
C SER A 336 -6.21 -5.83 -9.85
N GLY A 337 -6.40 -6.85 -10.69
CA GLY A 337 -5.32 -7.65 -11.27
C GLY A 337 -4.56 -8.57 -10.30
N LYS A 338 -4.77 -8.44 -8.98
CA LYS A 338 -4.00 -9.17 -7.95
C LYS A 338 -3.92 -10.68 -8.16
N GLN A 339 -5.02 -11.33 -8.57
CA GLN A 339 -5.03 -12.79 -8.78
C GLN A 339 -4.10 -13.22 -9.92
N GLY A 340 -4.10 -12.49 -11.05
CA GLY A 340 -3.24 -12.82 -12.18
C GLY A 340 -1.76 -12.58 -11.89
N PHE A 341 -1.44 -11.52 -11.15
CA PHE A 341 -0.07 -11.28 -10.68
C PHE A 341 0.41 -12.36 -9.72
N ALA A 342 -0.45 -12.82 -8.80
CA ALA A 342 -0.13 -13.93 -7.91
C ALA A 342 0.14 -15.24 -8.68
N ILE A 343 -0.66 -15.53 -9.71
CA ILE A 343 -0.47 -16.71 -10.57
C ILE A 343 0.84 -16.60 -11.36
N ALA A 344 1.14 -15.43 -11.93
CA ALA A 344 2.38 -15.20 -12.65
C ALA A 344 3.61 -15.39 -11.73
N ALA A 345 3.55 -14.86 -10.50
CA ALA A 345 4.60 -15.04 -9.51
C ALA A 345 4.78 -16.52 -9.13
N ALA A 346 3.69 -17.24 -8.87
CA ALA A 346 3.73 -18.66 -8.53
C ALA A 346 4.28 -19.52 -9.69
N ALA A 347 3.91 -19.22 -10.93
CA ALA A 347 4.43 -19.92 -12.12
C ALA A 347 5.94 -19.68 -12.31
N ALA A 348 6.41 -18.44 -12.12
CA ALA A 348 7.84 -18.11 -12.18
C ALA A 348 8.62 -18.79 -11.05
N ALA A 349 8.08 -18.82 -9.83
CA ALA A 349 8.66 -19.54 -8.70
C ALA A 349 8.76 -21.05 -8.98
N ALA A 350 7.77 -21.63 -9.67
CA ALA A 350 7.76 -23.01 -10.14
C ALA A 350 8.70 -23.28 -11.34
N GLY A 351 9.48 -22.29 -11.80
CA GLY A 351 10.51 -22.44 -12.83
C GLY A 351 10.06 -22.17 -14.26
N ALA A 352 8.82 -21.74 -14.48
CA ALA A 352 8.34 -21.40 -15.82
C ALA A 352 8.98 -20.11 -16.35
N ARG A 353 9.17 -20.03 -17.67
CA ARG A 353 9.23 -18.75 -18.36
C ARG A 353 7.81 -18.18 -18.36
N VAL A 354 7.61 -16.96 -17.86
CA VAL A 354 6.26 -16.37 -17.74
C VAL A 354 6.15 -15.10 -18.57
N THR A 355 5.14 -15.06 -19.45
CA THR A 355 4.69 -13.82 -20.11
C THR A 355 3.40 -13.36 -19.44
N LEU A 356 3.40 -12.15 -18.87
CA LEU A 356 2.24 -11.54 -18.21
C LEU A 356 1.71 -10.38 -19.08
N VAL A 357 0.58 -10.58 -19.74
CA VAL A 357 -0.14 -9.50 -20.45
C VAL A 357 -1.05 -8.80 -19.46
N SER A 358 -0.70 -7.59 -19.05
CA SER A 358 -1.41 -6.85 -18.01
C SER A 358 -2.17 -5.68 -18.61
N GLY A 359 -3.46 -5.62 -18.28
CA GLY A 359 -4.21 -4.38 -18.38
C GLY A 359 -3.80 -3.34 -17.32
N PRO A 360 -4.41 -2.15 -17.29
CA PRO A 360 -3.96 -1.03 -16.46
C PRO A 360 -4.07 -1.33 -14.95
N VAL A 361 -2.92 -1.52 -14.29
CA VAL A 361 -2.78 -1.69 -12.83
C VAL A 361 -1.44 -1.12 -12.33
N THR A 362 -1.38 -0.76 -11.06
CA THR A 362 -0.18 -0.23 -10.38
C THR A 362 0.65 -1.30 -9.68
N LEU A 363 0.34 -2.59 -9.87
CA LEU A 363 1.06 -3.71 -9.23
C LEU A 363 2.47 -3.83 -9.79
N ALA A 364 3.45 -4.10 -8.92
CA ALA A 364 4.82 -4.39 -9.33
C ALA A 364 4.91 -5.72 -10.09
N THR A 365 5.77 -5.77 -11.11
CA THR A 365 6.03 -6.99 -11.86
C THR A 365 6.77 -8.01 -10.97
N PRO A 366 6.27 -9.25 -10.83
CA PRO A 366 6.95 -10.26 -10.03
C PRO A 366 8.33 -10.62 -10.61
N PRO A 367 9.32 -11.00 -9.77
CA PRO A 367 10.62 -11.46 -10.26
C PRO A 367 10.49 -12.64 -11.23
N GLY A 368 11.26 -12.62 -12.32
CA GLY A 368 11.24 -13.68 -13.33
C GLY A 368 10.05 -13.67 -14.31
N VAL A 369 9.21 -12.62 -14.26
CA VAL A 369 8.07 -12.44 -15.16
C VAL A 369 8.36 -11.35 -16.20
N GLU A 370 8.11 -11.65 -17.47
CA GLU A 370 8.12 -10.66 -18.55
C GLU A 370 6.71 -10.04 -18.69
N ARG A 371 6.57 -8.76 -18.35
CA ARG A 371 5.28 -8.05 -18.41
C ARG A 371 5.12 -7.27 -19.72
N ILE A 372 3.95 -7.39 -20.33
CA ILE A 372 3.50 -6.60 -21.47
C ILE A 372 2.27 -5.80 -21.04
N ASP A 373 2.41 -4.47 -21.00
CA ASP A 373 1.31 -3.57 -20.68
C ASP A 373 0.42 -3.30 -21.91
N VAL A 374 -0.89 -3.41 -21.70
CA VAL A 374 -1.93 -3.12 -22.68
C VAL A 374 -3.03 -2.31 -22.02
N GLU A 375 -3.81 -1.56 -22.81
CA GLU A 375 -4.94 -0.80 -22.29
C GLU A 375 -6.26 -1.45 -22.68
N THR A 376 -6.41 -1.85 -23.94
CA THR A 376 -7.69 -2.34 -24.50
C THR A 376 -7.75 -3.85 -24.63
N ALA A 377 -8.97 -4.39 -24.77
CA ALA A 377 -9.18 -5.81 -25.08
C ALA A 377 -8.56 -6.23 -26.43
N GLU A 378 -8.54 -5.34 -27.43
CA GLU A 378 -7.94 -5.62 -28.74
C GLU A 378 -6.41 -5.72 -28.67
N GLU A 379 -5.78 -4.82 -27.92
CA GLU A 379 -4.34 -4.86 -27.62
C GLU A 379 -3.98 -6.10 -26.81
N MET A 380 -4.78 -6.43 -25.78
CA MET A 380 -4.60 -7.65 -25.00
C MET A 380 -4.68 -8.90 -25.90
N ALA A 381 -5.65 -8.95 -26.82
CA ALA A 381 -5.78 -10.04 -27.78
C ALA A 381 -4.56 -10.14 -28.71
N ALA A 382 -4.02 -9.00 -29.14
CA ALA A 382 -2.82 -8.96 -29.98
C ALA A 382 -1.57 -9.43 -29.23
N ALA A 383 -1.38 -8.98 -27.98
CA ALA A 383 -0.28 -9.39 -27.13
C ALA A 383 -0.33 -10.89 -26.79
N VAL A 384 -1.52 -11.43 -26.50
CA VAL A 384 -1.73 -12.88 -26.29
C VAL A 384 -1.32 -13.67 -27.53
N ARG A 385 -1.69 -13.22 -28.73
CA ARG A 385 -1.27 -13.89 -29.98
C ARG A 385 0.24 -13.81 -30.19
N ALA A 386 0.85 -12.66 -29.91
CA ALA A 386 2.29 -12.45 -30.07
C ALA A 386 3.15 -13.27 -29.09
N ALA A 387 2.60 -13.57 -27.90
CA ALA A 387 3.28 -14.38 -26.89
C ALA A 387 3.29 -15.89 -27.22
N MET A 388 2.53 -16.35 -28.21
CA MET A 388 2.50 -17.77 -28.59
C MET A 388 3.79 -18.20 -29.32
N PRO A 389 4.22 -19.47 -29.18
CA PRO A 389 3.56 -20.58 -28.47
C PRO A 389 3.80 -20.57 -26.95
N ALA A 390 2.85 -21.15 -26.20
CA ALA A 390 2.94 -21.38 -24.76
C ALA A 390 2.51 -22.81 -24.41
N ASP A 391 3.07 -23.39 -23.36
CA ASP A 391 2.67 -24.71 -22.85
C ASP A 391 1.34 -24.62 -22.10
N ALA A 392 1.15 -23.55 -21.32
CA ALA A 392 -0.10 -23.26 -20.64
C ALA A 392 -0.46 -21.78 -20.74
N ALA A 393 -1.76 -21.50 -20.68
CA ALA A 393 -2.29 -20.15 -20.67
C ALA A 393 -3.38 -19.97 -19.62
N VAL A 394 -3.25 -18.95 -18.77
CA VAL A 394 -4.18 -18.59 -17.70
C VAL A 394 -4.83 -17.24 -17.99
N MET A 395 -6.07 -17.28 -18.47
CA MET A 395 -6.84 -16.11 -18.87
C MET A 395 -7.69 -15.59 -17.72
N VAL A 396 -7.07 -14.83 -16.81
CA VAL A 396 -7.69 -14.27 -15.59
C VAL A 396 -7.97 -12.77 -15.68
N ALA A 397 -7.56 -12.09 -16.76
CA ALA A 397 -7.89 -10.68 -16.96
C ALA A 397 -9.41 -10.49 -17.02
N ALA A 398 -9.87 -9.38 -16.45
CA ALA A 398 -11.24 -8.94 -16.62
C ALA A 398 -11.31 -8.14 -17.93
N VAL A 399 -11.58 -8.85 -19.02
CA VAL A 399 -11.74 -8.26 -20.34
C VAL A 399 -13.17 -7.71 -20.46
N ALA A 400 -13.31 -6.47 -20.91
CA ALA A 400 -14.61 -5.86 -21.14
C ALA A 400 -15.28 -6.53 -22.33
N ASP A 401 -16.54 -6.95 -22.18
CA ASP A 401 -17.32 -7.58 -23.25
C ASP A 401 -17.67 -6.61 -24.38
N TRP A 402 -17.75 -5.30 -24.07
CA TRP A 402 -18.12 -4.25 -25.01
C TRP A 402 -17.12 -3.10 -25.01
N ARG A 403 -16.93 -2.50 -26.18
CA ARG A 403 -16.22 -1.23 -26.40
C ARG A 403 -17.11 -0.21 -27.07
N THR A 404 -16.71 1.06 -27.06
CA THR A 404 -17.37 2.05 -27.91
C THR A 404 -17.07 1.76 -29.38
N ARG A 405 -18.10 1.82 -30.23
CA ARG A 405 -17.94 1.61 -31.67
C ARG A 405 -17.22 2.79 -32.32
N ASP A 406 -17.51 4.00 -31.84
CA ASP A 406 -17.05 5.26 -32.42
C ASP A 406 -16.17 5.99 -31.39
N PHE A 407 -14.84 5.92 -31.53
CA PHE A 407 -13.91 6.69 -30.69
C PHE A 407 -13.94 8.18 -31.09
N ALA A 408 -14.26 9.06 -30.14
CA ALA A 408 -14.22 10.49 -30.39
C ALA A 408 -12.81 11.03 -30.11
N GLY A 409 -12.06 11.45 -31.15
CA GLY A 409 -10.71 12.03 -31.00
C GLY A 409 -10.63 13.35 -30.22
N GLN A 410 -11.76 13.87 -29.74
CA GLN A 410 -11.85 15.02 -28.85
C GLN A 410 -12.83 14.71 -27.72
N LYS A 411 -12.57 15.26 -26.53
CA LYS A 411 -13.47 15.16 -25.38
C LYS A 411 -14.91 15.50 -25.79
N ILE A 412 -15.82 14.56 -25.58
CA ILE A 412 -17.23 14.76 -25.95
C ILE A 412 -17.81 15.88 -25.08
N LYS A 413 -18.14 17.00 -25.73
CA LYS A 413 -18.75 18.19 -25.10
C LYS A 413 -20.24 17.96 -24.86
N LYS A 414 -20.76 18.49 -23.75
CA LYS A 414 -22.21 18.53 -23.51
C LYS A 414 -22.87 19.37 -24.62
N ARG A 415 -23.80 18.78 -25.38
CA ARG A 415 -24.63 19.48 -26.36
C ARG A 415 -26.10 19.34 -25.95
N GLY A 416 -26.76 20.44 -25.62
CA GLY A 416 -28.16 20.43 -25.17
C GLY A 416 -28.37 19.81 -23.79
N SER A 417 -29.60 19.37 -23.51
CA SER A 417 -30.04 18.85 -22.20
C SER A 417 -29.81 17.34 -22.00
N ALA A 418 -29.51 16.57 -23.06
CA ALA A 418 -29.35 15.11 -22.99
C ALA A 418 -27.91 14.67 -23.30
N PRO A 419 -27.37 13.67 -22.56
CA PRO A 419 -26.06 13.10 -22.87
C PRO A 419 -26.09 12.38 -24.24
N PRO A 420 -24.98 12.40 -24.99
CA PRO A 420 -24.88 11.66 -26.25
C PRO A 420 -24.93 10.15 -25.99
N ALA A 421 -25.62 9.41 -26.85
CA ALA A 421 -25.69 7.96 -26.78
C ALA A 421 -24.33 7.34 -27.15
N LEU A 422 -23.87 6.39 -26.33
CA LEU A 422 -22.70 5.56 -26.64
C LEU A 422 -23.16 4.30 -27.37
N LEU A 423 -22.75 4.16 -28.62
CA LEU A 423 -22.99 2.95 -29.40
C LEU A 423 -21.88 1.95 -29.09
N LEU A 424 -22.28 0.75 -28.67
CA LEU A 424 -21.35 -0.29 -28.24
C LEU A 424 -21.13 -1.34 -29.36
N ALA A 425 -19.93 -1.91 -29.38
CA ALA A 425 -19.55 -3.06 -30.20
C ALA A 425 -18.93 -4.14 -29.30
N GLU A 426 -19.07 -5.41 -29.67
CA GLU A 426 -18.51 -6.53 -28.91
C GLU A 426 -16.99 -6.65 -29.08
N ASN A 427 -16.29 -6.90 -27.97
CA ASN A 427 -14.86 -7.15 -27.94
C ASN A 427 -14.49 -8.58 -28.34
N PRO A 428 -13.23 -8.81 -28.76
CA PRO A 428 -12.76 -10.14 -29.10
C PRO A 428 -12.79 -11.06 -27.88
N ASP A 429 -13.33 -12.26 -28.05
CA ASP A 429 -13.32 -13.31 -27.04
C ASP A 429 -11.94 -13.99 -27.01
N ILE A 430 -11.00 -13.39 -26.27
CA ILE A 430 -9.59 -13.82 -26.21
C ILE A 430 -9.49 -15.30 -25.80
N LEU A 431 -10.29 -15.71 -24.80
CA LEU A 431 -10.27 -17.07 -24.28
C LEU A 431 -10.74 -18.09 -25.33
N ALA A 432 -11.88 -17.86 -25.98
CA ALA A 432 -12.38 -18.77 -27.01
C ALA A 432 -11.48 -18.78 -28.25
N THR A 433 -10.93 -17.62 -28.62
CA THR A 433 -10.01 -17.49 -29.76
C THR A 433 -8.72 -18.28 -29.51
N LEU A 434 -8.16 -18.20 -28.29
CA LEU A 434 -6.97 -18.96 -27.90
C LEU A 434 -7.25 -20.46 -27.87
N ALA A 435 -8.40 -20.86 -27.32
CA ALA A 435 -8.83 -22.26 -27.25
C ALA A 435 -9.02 -22.89 -28.64
N ALA A 436 -9.42 -22.11 -29.64
CA ALA A 436 -9.60 -22.56 -31.03
C ALA A 436 -8.34 -22.38 -31.91
N SER A 437 -7.24 -21.86 -31.36
CA SER A 437 -6.03 -21.55 -32.12
C SER A 437 -5.34 -22.82 -32.65
N PRO A 438 -4.76 -22.82 -33.86
CA PRO A 438 -3.87 -23.89 -34.32
C PRO A 438 -2.63 -24.08 -33.44
N GLN A 439 -2.24 -23.04 -32.70
CA GLN A 439 -1.13 -23.05 -31.75
C GLN A 439 -1.62 -23.16 -30.30
N ARG A 440 -2.83 -23.67 -30.06
CA ARG A 440 -3.44 -23.78 -28.73
C ARG A 440 -2.45 -24.36 -27.71
N PRO A 441 -2.29 -23.73 -26.52
CA PRO A 441 -1.52 -24.31 -25.43
C PRO A 441 -2.02 -25.71 -25.05
N GLY A 442 -1.12 -26.54 -24.51
CA GLY A 442 -1.47 -27.85 -23.97
C GLY A 442 -2.48 -27.75 -22.81
N LEU A 443 -2.48 -26.62 -22.10
CA LEU A 443 -3.44 -26.32 -21.03
C LEU A 443 -3.97 -24.88 -21.13
N VAL A 444 -5.27 -24.71 -21.33
CA VAL A 444 -5.96 -23.41 -21.38
C VAL A 444 -6.94 -23.30 -20.22
N ILE A 445 -6.73 -22.29 -19.38
CA ILE A 445 -7.48 -22.05 -18.14
C ILE A 445 -8.18 -20.71 -18.25
N GLY A 446 -9.49 -20.69 -18.03
CA GLY A 446 -10.28 -19.46 -17.90
C GLY A 446 -10.72 -19.19 -16.48
N PHE A 447 -11.13 -17.96 -16.20
CA PHE A 447 -11.73 -17.58 -14.91
C PHE A 447 -13.21 -17.21 -15.06
N ALA A 448 -13.98 -17.44 -14.00
CA ALA A 448 -15.37 -17.01 -13.88
C ALA A 448 -15.61 -16.40 -12.50
N ALA A 449 -16.37 -15.31 -12.48
CA ALA A 449 -16.90 -14.73 -11.26
C ALA A 449 -18.42 -14.89 -11.35
N GLU A 450 -19.00 -15.66 -10.43
CA GLU A 450 -20.42 -16.00 -10.43
C GLU A 450 -21.02 -15.68 -9.06
N THR A 451 -22.27 -15.21 -9.01
CA THR A 451 -22.98 -14.91 -7.76
C THR A 451 -23.94 -16.03 -7.35
N GLU A 452 -24.36 -16.86 -8.31
CA GLU A 452 -25.33 -17.94 -8.12
C GLU A 452 -24.93 -19.12 -9.02
N ASP A 453 -25.28 -20.35 -8.62
CA ASP A 453 -25.05 -21.59 -9.38
C ASP A 453 -23.62 -21.72 -9.97
N VAL A 454 -22.62 -21.32 -9.18
CA VAL A 454 -21.22 -21.11 -9.58
C VAL A 454 -20.67 -22.29 -10.39
N THR A 455 -20.84 -23.52 -9.89
CA THR A 455 -20.31 -24.73 -10.52
C THR A 455 -20.97 -25.06 -11.85
N GLU A 456 -22.30 -24.89 -11.96
CA GLU A 456 -23.02 -25.21 -13.20
C GLU A 456 -22.73 -24.15 -14.28
N ASN A 457 -22.67 -22.87 -13.89
CA ASN A 457 -22.24 -21.79 -14.79
C ASN A 457 -20.82 -22.02 -15.30
N ALA A 458 -19.90 -22.42 -14.42
CA ALA A 458 -18.54 -22.75 -14.78
C ALA A 458 -18.44 -23.95 -15.74
N ARG A 459 -19.22 -25.03 -15.52
CA ARG A 459 -19.29 -26.18 -16.43
C ARG A 459 -19.76 -25.76 -17.84
N ARG A 460 -20.84 -24.97 -17.91
CA ARG A 460 -21.34 -24.45 -19.20
C ARG A 460 -20.32 -23.53 -19.87
N LYS A 461 -19.64 -22.67 -19.10
CA LYS A 461 -18.60 -21.76 -19.62
C LYS A 461 -17.41 -22.54 -20.18
N ARG A 462 -16.94 -23.59 -19.47
CA ARG A 462 -15.84 -24.47 -19.90
C ARG A 462 -16.13 -25.09 -21.27
N GLN A 463 -17.31 -25.71 -21.40
CA GLN A 463 -17.76 -26.34 -22.65
C GLN A 463 -17.95 -25.32 -23.79
N ARG A 464 -18.65 -24.21 -23.51
CA ARG A 464 -18.92 -23.17 -24.51
C ARG A 464 -17.63 -22.52 -25.05
N LYS A 465 -16.64 -22.30 -24.19
CA LYS A 465 -15.36 -21.65 -24.56
C LYS A 465 -14.32 -22.64 -25.09
N GLY A 466 -14.55 -23.96 -24.96
CA GLY A 466 -13.62 -25.00 -25.44
C GLY A 466 -12.30 -25.08 -24.64
N VAL A 467 -12.33 -24.69 -23.37
CA VAL A 467 -11.13 -24.62 -22.50
C VAL A 467 -11.02 -25.86 -21.63
N ASP A 468 -9.81 -26.13 -21.14
CA ASP A 468 -9.57 -27.31 -20.32
C ASP A 468 -10.18 -27.11 -18.94
N TRP A 469 -9.86 -25.98 -18.28
CA TRP A 469 -10.31 -25.68 -16.93
C TRP A 469 -10.99 -24.31 -16.82
N ILE A 470 -11.96 -24.21 -15.90
CA ILE A 470 -12.49 -22.94 -15.41
C ILE A 470 -12.26 -22.86 -13.90
N VAL A 471 -11.60 -21.79 -13.48
CA VAL A 471 -11.50 -21.39 -12.07
C VAL A 471 -12.66 -20.46 -11.77
N ALA A 472 -13.62 -20.91 -10.97
CA ALA A 472 -14.84 -20.17 -10.67
C ALA A 472 -14.84 -19.67 -9.22
N ASN A 473 -15.02 -18.36 -9.07
CA ASN A 473 -15.07 -17.68 -7.77
C ASN A 473 -16.50 -17.27 -7.46
N ASP A 474 -16.93 -17.49 -6.22
CA ASP A 474 -18.19 -16.97 -5.69
C ASP A 474 -18.03 -15.50 -5.28
N VAL A 475 -18.66 -14.59 -6.02
CA VAL A 475 -18.59 -13.13 -5.79
C VAL A 475 -19.87 -12.54 -5.21
N SER A 476 -20.74 -13.36 -4.62
CA SER A 476 -22.00 -12.92 -4.00
C SER A 476 -21.82 -12.05 -2.72
N GLY A 477 -20.60 -11.92 -2.20
CA GLY A 477 -20.22 -11.05 -1.07
C GLY A 477 -19.36 -9.82 -1.45
N ASP A 478 -18.59 -9.27 -0.49
CA ASP A 478 -17.75 -8.07 -0.66
C ASP A 478 -16.42 -8.32 -1.43
N VAL A 479 -16.50 -9.01 -2.57
CA VAL A 479 -15.36 -9.77 -3.13
C VAL A 479 -14.75 -9.21 -4.42
N MET A 480 -15.07 -7.96 -4.80
CA MET A 480 -14.33 -7.26 -5.86
C MET A 480 -13.07 -6.58 -5.29
N GLY A 481 -12.28 -7.32 -4.48
CA GLY A 481 -11.08 -6.80 -3.82
C GLY A 481 -10.57 -7.59 -2.61
N GLY A 482 -11.46 -8.31 -1.90
CA GLY A 482 -11.16 -9.04 -0.65
C GLY A 482 -10.06 -10.10 -0.77
N ASP A 483 -9.36 -10.39 0.33
CA ASP A 483 -8.13 -11.21 0.30
C ASP A 483 -8.36 -12.72 0.29
N GLU A 484 -9.54 -13.19 0.71
CA GLU A 484 -9.93 -14.60 0.73
C GLU A 484 -11.00 -14.91 -0.34
N ASN A 485 -10.81 -16.00 -1.07
CA ASN A 485 -11.72 -16.48 -2.10
C ASN A 485 -12.01 -17.98 -1.90
N ARG A 486 -13.29 -18.35 -1.97
CA ARG A 486 -13.70 -19.73 -2.20
C ARG A 486 -13.70 -19.99 -3.70
N VAL A 487 -13.02 -21.06 -4.12
CA VAL A 487 -12.74 -21.33 -5.53
C VAL A 487 -13.19 -22.73 -5.91
N HIS A 488 -13.84 -22.87 -7.05
CA HIS A 488 -14.20 -24.14 -7.65
C HIS A 488 -13.40 -24.33 -8.94
N LEU A 489 -12.49 -25.31 -8.97
CA LEU A 489 -11.77 -25.67 -10.18
C LEU A 489 -12.59 -26.71 -10.95
N VAL A 490 -13.15 -26.30 -12.09
CA VAL A 490 -13.96 -27.16 -12.95
C VAL A 490 -13.13 -27.69 -14.10
N THR A 491 -12.94 -29.00 -14.15
CA THR A 491 -12.19 -29.71 -15.19
C THR A 491 -13.11 -30.62 -16.00
N GLU A 492 -12.57 -31.39 -16.94
CA GLU A 492 -13.31 -32.45 -17.62
C GLU A 492 -13.68 -33.59 -16.67
N ASP A 493 -12.76 -33.98 -15.79
CA ASP A 493 -12.90 -35.12 -14.90
C ASP A 493 -13.81 -34.85 -13.69
N GLY A 494 -14.02 -33.58 -13.33
CA GLY A 494 -14.82 -33.25 -12.16
C GLY A 494 -14.74 -31.78 -11.73
N VAL A 495 -15.11 -31.55 -10.47
CA VAL A 495 -15.00 -30.26 -9.80
C VAL A 495 -14.21 -30.48 -8.53
N GLU A 496 -13.20 -29.66 -8.32
CA GLU A 496 -12.45 -29.60 -7.08
C GLU A 496 -12.86 -28.34 -6.32
N ASP A 497 -13.41 -28.54 -5.11
CA ASP A 497 -13.79 -27.45 -4.23
C ASP A 497 -12.60 -27.06 -3.35
N TRP A 498 -12.19 -25.80 -3.43
CA TRP A 498 -11.15 -25.23 -2.59
C TRP A 498 -11.82 -24.34 -1.54
N GLU A 499 -11.48 -24.57 -0.28
CA GLU A 499 -11.94 -23.76 0.85
C GLU A 499 -11.50 -22.28 0.69
N ALA A 500 -11.96 -21.42 1.59
CA ALA A 500 -11.54 -20.02 1.58
C ALA A 500 -10.01 -19.93 1.72
N MET A 501 -9.36 -19.40 0.70
CA MET A 501 -7.90 -19.31 0.60
C MET A 501 -7.50 -17.92 0.15
N THR A 502 -6.28 -17.50 0.52
CA THR A 502 -5.74 -16.24 0.01
C THR A 502 -5.52 -16.32 -1.49
N LYS A 503 -5.49 -15.18 -2.19
CA LYS A 503 -5.17 -15.14 -3.63
C LYS A 503 -3.83 -15.81 -3.97
N GLN A 504 -2.86 -15.73 -3.06
CA GLN A 504 -1.54 -16.36 -3.20
C GLN A 504 -1.61 -17.88 -3.06
N ASP A 505 -2.41 -18.38 -2.12
CA ASP A 505 -2.60 -19.82 -1.93
C ASP A 505 -3.38 -20.44 -3.10
N VAL A 506 -4.41 -19.74 -3.59
CA VAL A 506 -5.13 -20.12 -4.83
C VAL A 506 -4.15 -20.19 -6.01
N ALA A 507 -3.26 -19.20 -6.15
CA ALA A 507 -2.26 -19.19 -7.20
C ALA A 507 -1.27 -20.35 -7.10
N ARG A 508 -0.73 -20.63 -5.91
CA ARG A 508 0.20 -21.74 -5.68
C ARG A 508 -0.46 -23.09 -6.00
N ARG A 509 -1.66 -23.32 -5.48
CA ARG A 509 -2.43 -24.55 -5.70
C ARG A 509 -2.79 -24.75 -7.17
N LEU A 510 -3.17 -23.67 -7.87
CA LEU A 510 -3.43 -23.73 -9.32
C LEU A 510 -2.17 -24.11 -10.10
N VAL A 511 -1.02 -23.52 -9.77
CA VAL A 511 0.27 -23.81 -10.42
C VAL A 511 0.74 -25.25 -10.15
N GLU A 512 0.54 -25.77 -8.93
CA GLU A 512 0.79 -27.18 -8.61
C GLU A 512 -0.04 -28.11 -9.51
N ARG A 513 -1.36 -27.87 -9.62
CA ARG A 513 -2.23 -28.64 -10.51
C ARG A 513 -1.81 -28.52 -11.97
N MET A 514 -1.43 -27.31 -12.43
CA MET A 514 -0.91 -27.09 -13.78
C MET A 514 0.33 -27.94 -14.05
N ALA A 515 1.28 -27.98 -13.12
CA ALA A 515 2.48 -28.78 -13.27
C ALA A 515 2.17 -30.28 -13.35
N GLU A 516 1.29 -30.79 -12.48
CA GLU A 516 0.84 -32.17 -12.54
C GLU A 516 0.22 -32.50 -13.91
N ARG A 517 -0.63 -31.61 -14.45
CA ARG A 517 -1.26 -31.82 -15.76
C ARG A 517 -0.23 -31.82 -16.89
N LEU A 518 0.73 -30.90 -16.87
CA LEU A 518 1.75 -30.78 -17.92
C LEU A 518 2.83 -31.87 -17.83
N ALA A 519 3.02 -32.50 -16.68
CA ALA A 519 3.93 -33.65 -16.52
C ALA A 519 3.38 -34.94 -17.15
N HIS A 520 2.06 -35.06 -17.31
CA HIS A 520 1.37 -36.26 -17.80
C HIS A 520 0.78 -36.13 -19.23
N GLY A 521 1.03 -35.02 -19.92
CA GLY A 521 0.61 -34.75 -21.29
C GLY A 521 1.79 -34.45 -22.19
#